data_AF-A0A5A5RG23-F1
#
_entry.id   AF-A0A5A5RG23-F1
#
_cell.length_a   1.000
_cell.length_b   1.000
_cell.length_c   1.000
_cell.angle_alpha   90.00
_cell.angle_beta   90.00
_cell.angle_gamma   90.00
#
_symmetry.space_group_name_H-M   'P 1'
#
loop_
_entity.id
_entity.type
_entity.pdbx_description
1 polymer ?
#
loop_
_entity_poly.entity_id
_entity_poly.type
_entity_poly.pdbx_seq_one_letter_code
_entity_poly.pdbx_strand_id
1 'polypeptide(L)'
;MRTNWRIGSLLGIPLYIDSSWFLILAFVTLINATDAEIQSLAAQSSVLAWLLGFIMALLLFISVLLHELGHSFMARCQGIEVNSITLFLFGGMASIDRESRTPPEALQVAIAGPAVSFLLFCLLSLASHLPYLNANLTYICGHLAIINLFLALFNLIPGLPLDGGQIFKAMVWQATGDRWKGLHWAAISGQFIGWLGIILGIFLVLLTADVGGAWLGLIGWFILRNASAYDNLTNLQESLLNFTAGEVMSRHLRVLNAHQTLQEFAQEYVLDCAAANTAYFAASEGRYRGLIRVEDLQAIERSFWSEKQLLDIAHPLAEIPSVEEKTPLVTVVQKLETIPDRMITVLTPASALAGVIDRGDILKAIAIKYQLPLEETDIERAREGVYPSYLPLNVIAAALDKSEPPKIGEPSLMS
;
A
#
# COMPACT_ATOMS: atom_id res chain seq x y z
N MET A 1 -10.15 -8.49 11.93
CA MET A 1 -9.92 -7.38 12.87
C MET A 1 -8.50 -7.51 13.40
N ARG A 2 -7.58 -6.61 13.04
CA ARG A 2 -6.21 -6.63 13.60
C ARG A 2 -6.22 -5.85 14.90
N THR A 3 -6.10 -6.53 16.03
CA THR A 3 -5.94 -5.92 17.35
C THR A 3 -4.46 -5.57 17.55
N ASN A 4 -4.09 -4.36 17.14
CA ASN A 4 -2.78 -3.78 17.46
C ASN A 4 -2.87 -3.09 18.82
N TRP A 5 -2.04 -3.52 19.78
CA TRP A 5 -2.03 -3.02 21.14
C TRP A 5 -1.00 -1.89 21.23
N ARG A 6 -1.41 -0.68 21.61
CA ARG A 6 -0.48 0.43 21.82
C ARG A 6 0.23 0.26 23.17
N ILE A 7 1.55 0.20 23.16
CA ILE A 7 2.36 -0.02 24.38
C ILE A 7 2.98 1.28 24.86
N GLY A 8 3.26 2.22 23.97
CA GLY A 8 3.85 3.50 24.35
C GLY A 8 4.24 4.36 23.15
N SER A 9 5.22 5.22 23.35
CA SER A 9 5.85 5.99 22.29
C SER A 9 7.34 6.15 22.60
N LEU A 10 8.18 6.02 21.57
CA LEU A 10 9.62 6.19 21.68
C LEU A 10 10.07 7.28 20.70
N LEU A 11 10.77 8.31 21.19
CA LEU A 11 11.18 9.47 20.39
C LEU A 11 10.00 10.19 19.68
N GLY A 12 8.80 10.10 20.24
CA GLY A 12 7.58 10.63 19.64
C GLY A 12 6.90 9.70 18.63
N ILE A 13 7.46 8.52 18.37
CA ILE A 13 6.89 7.51 17.46
C ILE A 13 6.03 6.52 18.28
N PRO A 14 4.72 6.39 18.02
CA PRO A 14 3.87 5.39 18.66
C PRO A 14 4.35 3.95 18.41
N LEU A 15 4.40 3.14 19.48
CA LEU A 15 4.77 1.73 19.42
C LEU A 15 3.54 0.83 19.60
N TYR A 16 3.37 -0.11 18.68
CA TYR A 16 2.31 -1.11 18.69
C TYR A 16 2.87 -2.53 18.70
N ILE A 17 2.10 -3.45 19.27
CA ILE A 17 2.35 -4.89 19.19
C ILE A 17 1.12 -5.57 18.59
N ASP A 18 1.35 -6.38 17.56
CA ASP A 18 0.36 -7.28 17.00
C ASP A 18 0.22 -8.53 17.87
N SER A 19 -0.97 -9.13 17.93
CA SER A 19 -1.21 -10.32 18.76
C SER A 19 -0.33 -11.51 18.39
N SER A 20 0.15 -11.60 17.13
CA SER A 20 1.10 -12.64 16.69
C SER A 20 2.47 -12.53 17.35
N TRP A 21 2.83 -11.37 17.92
CA TRP A 21 4.10 -11.16 18.62
C TRP A 21 4.25 -12.09 19.84
N PHE A 22 3.17 -12.34 20.57
CA PHE A 22 3.22 -13.24 21.74
C PHE A 22 3.58 -14.68 21.35
N LEU A 23 3.20 -15.11 20.15
CA LEU A 23 3.53 -16.43 19.62
C LEU A 23 5.04 -16.54 19.38
N ILE A 24 5.64 -15.58 18.66
CA ILE A 24 7.08 -15.58 18.41
C ILE A 24 7.88 -15.37 19.69
N LEU A 25 7.39 -14.57 20.64
CA LEU A 25 8.01 -14.42 21.97
C LEU A 25 8.11 -15.77 22.68
N ALA A 26 7.00 -16.54 22.73
CA ALA A 26 6.99 -17.86 23.34
C ALA A 26 7.92 -18.85 22.62
N PHE A 27 7.91 -18.83 21.28
CA PHE A 27 8.75 -19.71 20.46
C PHE A 27 10.25 -19.41 20.63
N VAL A 28 10.66 -18.14 20.56
CA VAL A 28 12.05 -17.73 20.77
C VAL A 28 12.48 -18.01 22.21
N THR A 29 11.60 -17.79 23.19
CA THR A 29 11.86 -18.13 24.60
C THR A 29 12.14 -19.61 24.75
N LEU A 30 11.32 -20.47 24.16
CA LEU A 30 11.50 -21.93 24.18
C LEU A 30 12.85 -22.33 23.58
N ILE A 31 13.18 -21.86 22.37
CA ILE A 31 14.44 -22.20 21.69
C ILE A 31 15.65 -21.80 22.55
N ASN A 32 15.67 -20.57 23.07
CA ASN A 32 16.80 -20.08 23.84
C ASN A 32 16.88 -20.69 25.24
N ALA A 33 15.75 -21.09 25.83
CA ALA A 33 15.74 -21.84 27.08
C ALA A 33 16.34 -23.25 26.87
N THR A 34 15.94 -23.94 25.80
CA THR A 34 16.52 -25.25 25.44
C THR A 34 18.02 -25.13 25.15
N ASP A 35 18.47 -24.10 24.44
CA ASP A 35 19.89 -23.89 24.18
C ASP A 35 20.69 -23.62 25.48
N ALA A 36 20.13 -22.82 26.40
CA ALA A 36 20.74 -22.55 27.70
C ALA A 36 20.87 -23.82 28.57
N GLU A 37 19.93 -24.77 28.46
CA GLU A 37 20.03 -26.09 29.10
C GLU A 37 21.14 -26.93 28.46
N ILE A 38 21.20 -27.00 27.13
CA ILE A 38 22.22 -27.75 26.38
C ILE A 38 23.63 -27.25 26.71
N GLN A 39 23.81 -25.92 26.81
CA GLN A 39 25.09 -25.31 27.17
C GLN A 39 25.40 -25.39 28.67
N SER A 40 24.57 -26.09 29.46
CA SER A 40 24.73 -26.30 30.92
C SER A 40 24.77 -25.02 31.78
N LEU A 41 24.37 -23.87 31.23
CA LEU A 41 24.30 -22.58 31.93
C LEU A 41 23.26 -22.59 33.06
N ALA A 42 22.24 -23.42 32.92
CA ALA A 42 21.15 -23.58 33.86
C ALA A 42 21.02 -25.02 34.39
N ALA A 43 22.11 -25.80 34.39
CA ALA A 43 22.10 -27.23 34.72
C ALA A 43 21.48 -27.59 36.09
N GLN A 44 21.35 -26.62 36.99
CA GLN A 44 20.78 -26.80 38.33
C GLN A 44 19.33 -26.30 38.47
N SER A 45 18.77 -25.59 37.47
CA SER A 45 17.43 -25.01 37.54
C SER A 45 16.82 -24.77 36.15
N SER A 46 15.78 -25.53 35.81
CA SER A 46 14.99 -25.30 34.59
C SER A 46 14.35 -23.91 34.57
N VAL A 47 13.97 -23.37 35.74
CA VAL A 47 13.42 -22.00 35.87
C VAL A 47 14.42 -20.96 35.38
N LEU A 48 15.71 -21.14 35.67
CA LEU A 48 16.76 -20.23 35.20
C LEU A 48 16.91 -20.29 33.67
N ALA A 49 16.81 -21.46 33.06
CA ALA A 49 16.85 -21.61 31.61
C ALA A 49 15.71 -20.85 30.92
N TRP A 50 14.48 -21.02 31.41
CA TRP A 50 13.31 -20.30 30.92
C TRP A 50 13.44 -18.78 31.09
N LEU A 51 13.99 -18.33 32.22
CA LEU A 51 14.23 -16.92 32.48
C LEU A 51 15.29 -16.34 31.52
N LEU A 52 16.39 -17.05 31.28
CA LEU A 52 17.41 -16.65 30.30
C LEU A 52 16.85 -16.61 28.88
N GLY A 53 16.07 -17.62 28.49
CA GLY A 53 15.40 -17.67 27.19
C GLY A 53 14.43 -16.50 27.00
N PHE A 54 13.67 -16.16 28.04
CA PHE A 54 12.72 -15.04 28.01
C PHE A 54 13.45 -13.69 27.91
N ILE A 55 14.51 -13.49 28.70
CA ILE A 55 15.33 -12.27 28.61
C ILE A 55 15.95 -12.15 27.22
N MET A 56 16.49 -13.24 26.67
CA MET A 56 17.05 -13.24 25.32
C MET A 56 15.99 -12.86 24.27
N ALA A 57 14.79 -13.42 24.38
CA ALA A 57 13.69 -13.08 23.47
C ALA A 57 13.34 -11.58 23.55
N LEU A 58 13.26 -11.00 24.75
CA LEU A 58 13.03 -9.56 24.92
C LEU A 58 14.16 -8.71 24.32
N LEU A 59 15.42 -9.10 24.54
CA LEU A 59 16.58 -8.40 23.98
C LEU A 59 16.65 -8.49 22.46
N LEU A 60 16.21 -9.61 21.88
CA LEU A 60 16.03 -9.76 20.44
C LEU A 60 15.01 -8.73 19.91
N PHE A 61 13.85 -8.61 20.54
CA PHE A 61 12.86 -7.60 20.12
C PHE A 61 13.35 -6.17 20.31
N ILE A 62 14.13 -5.90 21.35
CA ILE A 62 14.82 -4.61 21.50
C ILE A 62 15.78 -4.38 20.33
N SER A 63 16.52 -5.40 19.90
CA SER A 63 17.43 -5.30 18.74
C SER A 63 16.67 -5.01 17.44
N VAL A 64 15.54 -5.70 17.21
CA VAL A 64 14.65 -5.42 16.07
C VAL A 64 14.07 -4.01 16.16
N LEU A 65 13.64 -3.57 17.35
CA LEU A 65 13.15 -2.20 17.54
C LEU A 65 14.25 -1.16 17.24
N LEU A 66 15.48 -1.39 17.69
CA LEU A 66 16.62 -0.51 17.41
C LEU A 66 16.93 -0.46 15.90
N HIS A 67 16.83 -1.59 15.21
CA HIS A 67 16.94 -1.67 13.75
C HIS A 67 15.89 -0.79 13.05
N GLU A 68 14.60 -0.93 13.40
CA GLU A 68 13.51 -0.10 12.86
C GLU A 68 13.67 1.39 13.20
N LEU A 69 14.21 1.70 14.39
CA LEU A 69 14.54 3.07 14.78
C LEU A 69 15.66 3.65 13.93
N GLY A 70 16.61 2.83 13.44
CA GLY A 70 17.63 3.24 12.48
C GLY A 70 16.99 3.81 11.21
N HIS A 71 16.07 3.05 10.59
CA HIS A 71 15.30 3.52 9.43
C HIS A 71 14.50 4.78 9.75
N SER A 72 13.77 4.75 10.87
CA SER A 72 12.90 5.85 11.29
C SER A 72 13.68 7.14 11.54
N PHE A 73 14.86 7.03 12.15
CA PHE A 73 15.75 8.16 12.40
C PHE A 73 16.22 8.78 11.08
N MET A 74 16.70 7.95 10.14
CA MET A 74 17.16 8.44 8.84
C MET A 74 16.03 9.08 8.03
N ALA A 75 14.83 8.49 8.06
CA ALA A 75 13.64 9.06 7.41
C ALA A 75 13.28 10.44 8.00
N ARG A 76 13.34 10.59 9.33
CA ARG A 76 13.12 11.88 10.00
C ARG A 76 14.18 12.92 9.66
N CYS A 77 15.45 12.52 9.50
CA CYS A 77 16.51 13.41 9.01
C CYS A 77 16.22 13.95 7.60
N GLN A 78 15.46 13.21 6.80
CA GLN A 78 14.99 13.63 5.48
C GLN A 78 13.67 14.44 5.52
N GLY A 79 13.14 14.74 6.71
CA GLY A 79 11.86 15.44 6.87
C GLY A 79 10.66 14.57 6.48
N ILE A 80 10.77 13.26 6.64
CA ILE A 80 9.68 12.30 6.42
C ILE A 80 9.07 11.94 7.78
N GLU A 81 7.74 12.03 7.88
CA GLU A 81 7.03 11.67 9.11
C GLU A 81 6.96 10.16 9.28
N VAL A 82 7.16 9.70 10.52
CA VAL A 82 7.07 8.30 10.91
C VAL A 82 5.85 8.14 11.83
N ASN A 83 4.83 7.47 11.31
CA ASN A 83 3.50 7.38 11.93
C ASN A 83 3.46 6.40 13.10
N SER A 84 4.12 5.24 12.97
CA SER A 84 4.18 4.23 14.03
C SER A 84 5.22 3.15 13.76
N ILE A 85 5.62 2.41 14.79
CA ILE A 85 6.38 1.16 14.66
C ILE A 85 5.53 0.03 15.25
N THR A 86 5.32 -1.03 14.48
CA THR A 86 4.56 -2.22 14.92
C THR A 86 5.46 -3.45 14.94
N LEU A 87 5.50 -4.15 16.07
CA LEU A 87 6.17 -5.46 16.19
C LEU A 87 5.18 -6.59 15.97
N PHE A 88 5.57 -7.59 15.18
CA PHE A 88 4.74 -8.74 14.80
C PHE A 88 5.59 -10.01 14.64
N LEU A 89 4.97 -11.13 14.23
CA LEU A 89 5.60 -12.46 14.14
C LEU A 89 6.96 -12.47 13.40
N PHE A 90 7.07 -11.74 12.29
CA PHE A 90 8.25 -11.77 11.41
C PHE A 90 9.22 -10.60 11.60
N GLY A 91 9.02 -9.76 12.63
CA GLY A 91 9.91 -8.65 12.93
C GLY A 91 9.20 -7.36 13.31
N GLY A 92 9.78 -6.23 12.91
CA GLY A 92 9.21 -4.89 13.05
C GLY A 92 8.77 -4.33 11.70
N MET A 93 7.86 -3.37 11.72
CA MET A 93 7.53 -2.56 10.55
C MET A 93 7.30 -1.13 10.99
N ALA A 94 8.13 -0.21 10.49
CA ALA A 94 7.87 1.21 10.57
C ALA A 94 6.86 1.65 9.49
N SER A 95 5.78 2.31 9.93
CA SER A 95 4.84 3.00 9.05
C SER A 95 5.37 4.41 8.80
N ILE A 96 5.84 4.65 7.57
CA ILE A 96 6.41 5.92 7.12
C ILE A 96 5.41 6.59 6.17
N ASP A 97 5.16 7.90 6.33
CA ASP A 97 4.08 8.61 5.63
C ASP A 97 4.30 8.73 4.12
N ARG A 98 5.56 8.85 3.68
CA ARG A 98 5.94 8.92 2.26
C ARG A 98 7.29 8.27 2.00
N GLU A 99 7.53 7.85 0.77
CA GLU A 99 8.86 7.39 0.34
C GLU A 99 9.84 8.55 0.12
N SER A 100 11.14 8.24 0.14
CA SER A 100 12.23 9.18 -0.14
C SER A 100 12.16 9.75 -1.56
N ARG A 101 12.65 10.98 -1.75
CA ARG A 101 12.48 11.73 -3.01
C ARG A 101 13.54 11.37 -4.04
N THR A 102 14.74 11.02 -3.58
CA THR A 102 15.85 10.67 -4.46
C THR A 102 16.38 9.26 -4.20
N PRO A 103 16.97 8.60 -5.20
CA PRO A 103 17.56 7.28 -5.00
C PRO A 103 18.60 7.21 -3.87
N PRO A 104 19.52 8.20 -3.72
CA PRO A 104 20.48 8.20 -2.61
C PRO A 104 19.81 8.33 -1.24
N GLU A 105 18.76 9.14 -1.11
CA GLU A 105 17.97 9.24 0.12
C GLU A 105 17.31 7.90 0.47
N ALA A 106 16.72 7.23 -0.52
CA ALA A 106 16.11 5.90 -0.33
C ALA A 106 17.15 4.87 0.12
N LEU A 107 18.35 4.89 -0.49
CA LEU A 107 19.47 4.03 -0.11
C LEU A 107 19.93 4.28 1.33
N GLN A 108 20.02 5.55 1.74
CA GLN A 108 20.42 5.90 3.10
C GLN A 108 19.42 5.41 4.14
N VAL A 109 18.12 5.54 3.89
CA VAL A 109 17.09 5.00 4.78
C VAL A 109 17.21 3.48 4.85
N ALA A 110 17.32 2.80 3.70
CA ALA A 110 17.36 1.34 3.64
C ALA A 110 18.61 0.74 4.32
N ILE A 111 19.76 1.42 4.27
CA ILE A 111 20.98 0.90 4.95
C ILE A 111 21.01 1.21 6.45
N ALA A 112 20.19 2.13 6.94
CA ALA A 112 20.25 2.61 8.32
C ALA A 112 19.95 1.51 9.36
N GLY A 113 18.90 0.69 9.14
CA GLY A 113 18.58 -0.44 10.02
C GLY A 113 19.69 -1.50 10.06
N PRO A 114 20.13 -2.05 8.91
CA PRO A 114 21.25 -2.98 8.86
C PRO A 114 22.53 -2.44 9.50
N ALA A 115 22.82 -1.14 9.34
CA ALA A 115 23.95 -0.50 9.99
C ALA A 115 23.83 -0.48 11.53
N VAL A 116 22.63 -0.23 12.07
CA VAL A 116 22.38 -0.32 13.53
C VAL A 116 22.56 -1.75 14.02
N SER A 117 22.00 -2.75 13.32
CA SER A 117 22.17 -4.16 13.69
C SER A 117 23.65 -4.59 13.64
N PHE A 118 24.38 -4.17 12.60
CA PHE A 118 25.81 -4.47 12.50
C PHE A 118 26.62 -3.79 13.62
N LEU A 119 26.29 -2.55 13.97
CA LEU A 119 26.91 -1.85 15.09
C LEU A 119 26.66 -2.58 16.42
N LEU A 120 25.42 -3.04 16.66
CA LEU A 120 25.07 -3.84 17.83
C LEU A 120 25.86 -5.15 17.87
N PHE A 121 26.02 -5.84 16.73
CA PHE A 121 26.89 -7.00 16.63
C PHE A 121 28.32 -6.70 17.10
N CYS A 122 28.95 -5.63 16.58
CA CYS A 122 30.31 -5.27 16.97
C CYS A 122 30.43 -4.96 18.47
N LEU A 123 29.51 -4.16 19.02
CA LEU A 123 29.53 -3.76 20.43
C LEU A 123 29.29 -4.95 21.37
N LEU A 124 28.31 -5.79 21.06
CA LEU A 124 27.97 -6.97 21.88
C LEU A 124 29.03 -8.06 21.78
N SER A 125 29.64 -8.25 20.61
CA SER A 125 30.78 -9.15 20.42
C SER A 125 31.96 -8.70 21.26
N LEU A 126 32.31 -7.41 21.22
CA LEU A 126 33.37 -6.86 22.08
C LEU A 126 33.03 -7.02 23.56
N ALA A 127 31.79 -6.74 23.95
CA ALA A 127 31.32 -6.90 25.33
C ALA A 127 31.45 -8.36 25.80
N SER A 128 31.15 -9.34 24.94
CA SER A 128 31.23 -10.77 25.28
C SER A 128 32.64 -11.26 25.62
N HIS A 129 33.68 -10.52 25.21
CA HIS A 129 35.08 -10.84 25.53
C HIS A 129 35.60 -10.14 26.79
N LEU A 130 34.75 -9.38 27.50
CA LEU A 130 35.17 -8.70 28.72
C LEU A 130 35.39 -9.71 29.86
N PRO A 131 36.57 -9.71 30.51
CA PRO A 131 36.98 -10.77 31.43
C PRO A 131 36.21 -10.79 32.75
N TYR A 132 35.42 -9.75 33.04
CA TYR A 132 34.64 -9.59 34.26
C TYR A 132 33.17 -10.00 34.11
N LEU A 133 32.73 -10.42 32.91
CA LEU A 133 31.37 -10.92 32.73
C LEU A 133 31.25 -12.35 33.27
N ASN A 134 30.14 -12.65 33.93
CA ASN A 134 29.81 -14.03 34.29
C ASN A 134 29.42 -14.83 33.03
N ALA A 135 29.35 -16.16 33.15
CA ALA A 135 29.03 -17.04 32.03
C ALA A 135 27.68 -16.71 31.37
N ASN A 136 26.67 -16.33 32.16
CA ASN A 136 25.33 -16.00 31.65
C ASN A 136 25.33 -14.73 30.82
N LEU A 137 26.00 -13.66 31.27
CA LEU A 137 26.12 -12.40 30.54
C LEU A 137 26.98 -12.57 29.29
N THR A 138 28.04 -13.37 29.38
CA THR A 138 28.88 -13.73 28.23
C THR A 138 28.05 -14.45 27.15
N TYR A 139 27.23 -15.42 27.57
CA TYR A 139 26.28 -16.11 26.69
C TYR A 139 25.28 -15.13 26.05
N ILE A 140 24.64 -14.28 26.85
CA ILE A 140 23.67 -13.28 26.37
C ILE A 140 24.29 -12.36 25.33
N CYS A 141 25.43 -11.74 25.64
CA CYS A 141 26.12 -10.81 24.74
C CYS A 141 26.56 -11.52 23.45
N GLY A 142 27.17 -12.70 23.56
CA GLY A 142 27.66 -13.45 22.40
C GLY A 142 26.54 -13.90 21.46
N HIS A 143 25.47 -14.47 21.99
CA HIS A 143 24.34 -14.93 21.17
C HIS A 143 23.57 -13.76 20.57
N LEU A 144 23.33 -12.69 21.35
CA LEU A 144 22.67 -11.51 20.83
C LEU A 144 23.50 -10.80 19.75
N ALA A 145 24.84 -10.84 19.83
CA ALA A 145 25.72 -10.37 18.78
C ALA A 145 25.50 -11.18 17.48
N ILE A 146 25.54 -12.51 17.55
CA ILE A 146 25.33 -13.38 16.38
C ILE A 146 23.95 -13.13 15.77
N ILE A 147 22.91 -12.98 16.60
CA ILE A 147 21.57 -12.71 16.10
C ILE A 147 21.51 -11.34 15.39
N ASN A 148 22.17 -10.31 15.92
CA ASN A 148 22.23 -9.00 15.27
C ASN A 148 23.00 -9.04 13.94
N LEU A 149 24.06 -9.85 13.85
CA LEU A 149 24.75 -10.08 12.58
C LEU A 149 23.83 -10.78 11.58
N PHE A 150 23.12 -11.83 12.01
CA PHE A 150 22.14 -12.51 11.16
C PHE A 150 21.02 -11.57 10.72
N LEU A 151 20.48 -10.74 11.62
CA LEU A 151 19.46 -9.73 11.32
C LEU A 151 19.96 -8.74 10.27
N ALA A 152 21.20 -8.27 10.38
CA ALA A 152 21.80 -7.38 9.39
C ALA A 152 21.99 -8.07 8.03
N LEU A 153 22.61 -9.25 8.00
CA LEU A 153 22.91 -9.96 6.76
C LEU A 153 21.64 -10.46 6.05
N PHE A 154 20.68 -10.97 6.81
CA PHE A 154 19.40 -11.42 6.28
C PHE A 154 18.64 -10.24 5.66
N ASN A 155 18.59 -9.08 6.34
CA ASN A 155 17.96 -7.91 5.77
C ASN A 155 18.70 -7.34 4.57
N LEU A 156 20.01 -7.58 4.39
CA LEU A 156 20.76 -7.15 3.20
C LEU A 156 20.54 -8.03 1.95
N ILE A 157 19.78 -9.13 2.06
CA ILE A 157 19.43 -9.96 0.90
C ILE A 157 18.65 -9.11 -0.13
N PRO A 158 19.04 -9.12 -1.42
CA PRO A 158 18.50 -8.21 -2.43
C PRO A 158 17.12 -8.64 -2.94
N GLY A 159 16.11 -8.64 -2.08
CA GLY A 159 14.75 -9.00 -2.45
C GLY A 159 13.70 -8.37 -1.54
N LEU A 160 12.63 -7.81 -2.10
CA LEU A 160 11.52 -7.30 -1.29
C LEU A 160 10.86 -8.45 -0.50
N PRO A 161 10.40 -8.20 0.73
CA PRO A 161 10.25 -6.91 1.42
C PRO A 161 11.48 -6.46 2.23
N LEU A 162 12.62 -7.15 2.13
CA LEU A 162 13.81 -6.91 2.95
C LEU A 162 14.49 -5.59 2.57
N ASP A 163 15.31 -5.05 3.46
CA ASP A 163 16.03 -3.80 3.24
C ASP A 163 16.98 -3.85 2.04
N GLY A 164 17.60 -4.99 1.78
CA GLY A 164 18.44 -5.26 0.63
C GLY A 164 17.65 -5.17 -0.68
N GLY A 165 16.37 -5.53 -0.64
CA GLY A 165 15.44 -5.27 -1.74
C GLY A 165 15.21 -3.77 -1.96
N GLN A 166 15.09 -2.98 -0.89
CA GLN A 166 14.98 -1.51 -0.99
C GLN A 166 16.28 -0.85 -1.46
N ILE A 167 17.44 -1.37 -1.03
CA ILE A 167 18.77 -0.99 -1.51
C ILE A 167 18.88 -1.29 -3.01
N PHE A 168 18.50 -2.49 -3.43
CA PHE A 168 18.50 -2.89 -4.84
C PHE A 168 17.55 -2.03 -5.69
N LYS A 169 16.34 -1.77 -5.18
CA LYS A 169 15.38 -0.83 -5.79
C LYS A 169 16.02 0.54 -6.03
N ALA A 170 16.67 1.10 -5.01
CA ALA A 170 17.31 2.41 -5.09
C ALA A 170 18.47 2.42 -6.10
N MET A 171 19.28 1.36 -6.16
CA MET A 171 20.37 1.24 -7.13
C MET A 171 19.86 1.16 -8.58
N VAL A 172 18.83 0.35 -8.83
CA VAL A 172 18.23 0.24 -10.17
C VAL A 172 17.54 1.54 -10.56
N TRP A 173 16.86 2.21 -9.62
CA TRP A 173 16.28 3.54 -9.86
C TRP A 173 17.36 4.56 -10.20
N GLN A 174 18.49 4.59 -9.47
CA GLN A 174 19.61 5.48 -9.78
C GLN A 174 20.20 5.22 -11.17
N ALA A 175 20.28 3.96 -11.58
CA ALA A 175 20.85 3.57 -12.87
C ALA A 175 19.91 3.85 -14.06
N THR A 176 18.60 3.68 -13.87
CA THR A 176 17.60 3.79 -14.94
C THR A 176 16.90 5.14 -15.00
N GLY A 177 16.95 5.93 -13.93
CA GLY A 177 16.15 7.15 -13.76
C GLY A 177 14.67 6.89 -13.49
N ASP A 178 14.25 5.62 -13.42
CA ASP A 178 12.86 5.21 -13.34
C ASP A 178 12.61 4.39 -12.07
N ARG A 179 11.82 4.96 -11.17
CA ARG A 179 11.51 4.36 -9.87
C ARG A 179 10.69 3.07 -10.00
N TRP A 180 9.78 3.03 -10.98
CA TRP A 180 8.89 1.88 -11.21
C TRP A 180 9.69 0.66 -11.64
N LYS A 181 10.66 0.84 -12.54
CA LYS A 181 11.61 -0.21 -12.93
C LYS A 181 12.41 -0.73 -11.74
N GLY A 182 12.89 0.16 -10.87
CA GLY A 182 13.62 -0.24 -9.67
C GLY A 182 12.80 -1.15 -8.76
N LEU A 183 11.53 -0.81 -8.55
CA LEU A 183 10.63 -1.56 -7.70
C LEU A 183 10.26 -2.91 -8.31
N HIS A 184 9.98 -2.94 -9.62
CA HIS A 184 9.69 -4.17 -10.36
C HIS A 184 10.84 -5.19 -10.31
N TRP A 185 12.08 -4.74 -10.60
CA TRP A 185 13.25 -5.62 -10.54
C TRP A 185 13.55 -6.12 -9.12
N ALA A 186 13.35 -5.27 -8.11
CA ALA A 186 13.50 -5.69 -6.71
C ALA A 186 12.43 -6.69 -6.26
N ALA A 187 11.20 -6.56 -6.76
CA ALA A 187 10.15 -7.54 -6.54
C ALA A 187 10.47 -8.87 -7.23
N ILE A 188 10.90 -8.87 -8.49
CA ILE A 188 11.33 -10.10 -9.20
C ILE A 188 12.45 -10.81 -8.44
N SER A 189 13.46 -10.07 -7.98
CA SER A 189 14.56 -10.66 -7.20
C SER A 189 14.05 -11.29 -5.89
N GLY A 190 13.15 -10.61 -5.19
CA GLY A 190 12.47 -11.16 -4.01
C GLY A 190 11.66 -12.42 -4.31
N GLN A 191 10.93 -12.48 -5.43
CA GLN A 191 10.19 -13.67 -5.86
C GLN A 191 11.14 -14.84 -6.14
N PHE A 192 12.27 -14.60 -6.82
CA PHE A 192 13.29 -15.62 -7.07
C PHE A 192 13.87 -16.17 -5.77
N ILE A 193 14.27 -15.29 -4.84
CA ILE A 193 14.79 -15.67 -3.52
C ILE A 193 13.74 -16.43 -2.71
N GLY A 194 12.48 -15.99 -2.76
CA GLY A 194 11.36 -16.66 -2.09
C GLY A 194 11.15 -18.09 -2.59
N TRP A 195 11.11 -18.28 -3.91
CA TRP A 195 11.03 -19.62 -4.52
C TRP A 195 12.23 -20.50 -4.17
N LEU A 196 13.44 -19.94 -4.21
CA LEU A 196 14.65 -20.65 -3.81
C LEU A 196 14.57 -21.12 -2.36
N GLY A 197 14.11 -20.27 -1.45
CA GLY A 197 13.90 -20.61 -0.03
C GLY A 197 12.85 -21.71 0.16
N ILE A 198 11.73 -21.67 -0.57
CA ILE A 198 10.70 -22.71 -0.54
C ILE A 198 11.25 -24.05 -1.03
N ILE A 199 11.90 -24.07 -2.20
CA ILE A 199 12.44 -25.29 -2.81
C ILE A 199 13.51 -25.90 -1.90
N LEU A 200 14.45 -25.09 -1.42
CA LEU A 200 15.51 -25.54 -0.51
C LEU A 200 14.95 -26.02 0.83
N GLY A 201 13.95 -25.33 1.38
CA GLY A 201 13.27 -25.72 2.61
C GLY A 201 12.59 -27.09 2.48
N ILE A 202 11.81 -27.29 1.41
CA ILE A 202 11.17 -28.58 1.12
C ILE A 202 12.22 -29.68 0.93
N PHE A 203 13.27 -29.40 0.16
CA PHE A 203 14.36 -30.35 -0.09
C PHE A 203 15.07 -30.76 1.21
N LEU A 204 15.35 -29.82 2.10
CA LEU A 204 15.95 -30.10 3.42
C LEU A 204 15.04 -30.97 4.28
N VAL A 205 13.75 -30.67 4.36
CA VAL A 205 12.77 -31.49 5.11
C VAL A 205 12.76 -32.92 4.57
N LEU A 206 12.75 -33.09 3.25
CA LEU A 206 12.71 -34.42 2.63
C LEU A 206 13.99 -35.24 2.86
N LEU A 207 15.16 -34.60 2.88
CA LEU A 207 16.44 -35.29 3.07
C LEU A 207 16.78 -35.59 4.53
N THR A 208 16.51 -34.63 5.42
CA THR A 208 17.00 -34.68 6.80
C THR A 208 15.91 -35.01 7.82
N ALA A 209 14.63 -34.96 7.40
CA ALA A 209 13.47 -34.96 8.30
C ALA A 209 13.54 -33.86 9.38
N ASP A 210 14.38 -32.83 9.18
CA ASP A 210 14.51 -31.70 10.10
C ASP A 210 13.40 -30.67 9.87
N VAL A 211 12.76 -30.28 10.96
CA VAL A 211 11.73 -29.24 10.99
C VAL A 211 12.33 -27.86 10.65
N GLY A 212 13.64 -27.66 10.83
CA GLY A 212 14.33 -26.45 10.42
C GLY A 212 14.15 -26.09 8.94
N GLY A 213 14.07 -27.09 8.06
CA GLY A 213 13.78 -26.86 6.64
C GLY A 213 12.38 -26.28 6.39
N ALA A 214 11.39 -26.65 7.22
CA ALA A 214 10.03 -26.11 7.11
C ALA A 214 10.00 -24.61 7.47
N TRP A 215 10.83 -24.18 8.43
CA TRP A 215 10.98 -22.77 8.78
C TRP A 215 11.56 -21.95 7.62
N LEU A 216 12.60 -22.47 6.95
CA LEU A 216 13.16 -21.84 5.76
C LEU A 216 12.12 -21.71 4.63
N GLY A 217 11.33 -22.76 4.41
CA GLY A 217 10.26 -22.72 3.41
C GLY A 217 9.17 -21.70 3.76
N LEU A 218 8.83 -21.55 5.04
CA LEU A 218 7.87 -20.56 5.53
C LEU A 218 8.37 -19.13 5.36
N ILE A 219 9.66 -18.87 5.64
CA ILE A 219 10.31 -17.58 5.33
C ILE A 219 10.29 -17.31 3.82
N GLY A 220 10.65 -18.29 3.00
CA GLY A 220 10.63 -18.17 1.53
C GLY A 220 9.24 -17.83 1.01
N TRP A 221 8.21 -18.49 1.52
CA TRP A 221 6.81 -18.19 1.21
C TRP A 221 6.40 -16.77 1.65
N PHE A 222 6.83 -16.32 2.84
CA PHE A 222 6.56 -14.98 3.31
C PHE A 222 7.21 -13.93 2.39
N ILE A 223 8.47 -14.11 2.01
CA ILE A 223 9.17 -13.21 1.06
C ILE A 223 8.44 -13.20 -0.27
N LEU A 224 8.15 -14.36 -0.86
CA LEU A 224 7.46 -14.49 -2.14
C LEU A 224 6.12 -13.75 -2.13
N ARG A 225 5.28 -14.01 -1.11
CA ARG A 225 3.96 -13.38 -0.98
C ARG A 225 4.06 -11.86 -0.89
N ASN A 226 5.00 -11.34 -0.10
CA ASN A 226 5.18 -9.90 0.04
C ASN A 226 5.74 -9.29 -1.26
N ALA A 227 6.76 -9.89 -1.86
CA ALA A 227 7.35 -9.41 -3.12
C ALA A 227 6.29 -9.30 -4.23
N SER A 228 5.45 -10.33 -4.39
CA SER A 228 4.33 -10.28 -5.35
C SER A 228 3.28 -9.22 -4.99
N ALA A 229 3.01 -9.01 -3.70
CA ALA A 229 2.09 -7.95 -3.27
C ALA A 229 2.63 -6.54 -3.60
N TYR A 230 3.93 -6.30 -3.39
CA TYR A 230 4.60 -5.07 -3.77
C TYR A 230 4.51 -4.83 -5.28
N ASP A 231 4.80 -5.84 -6.11
CA ASP A 231 4.72 -5.73 -7.57
C ASP A 231 3.30 -5.39 -8.06
N ASN A 232 2.29 -6.08 -7.53
CA ASN A 232 0.90 -5.83 -7.88
C ASN A 232 0.44 -4.41 -7.52
N LEU A 233 0.79 -3.92 -6.32
CA LEU A 233 0.45 -2.57 -5.89
C LEU A 233 1.14 -1.51 -6.76
N THR A 234 2.40 -1.77 -7.12
CA THR A 234 3.21 -0.93 -8.01
C THR A 234 2.58 -0.80 -9.38
N ASN A 235 2.22 -1.93 -9.99
CA ASN A 235 1.57 -1.98 -11.28
C ASN A 235 0.26 -1.17 -11.28
N LEU A 236 -0.56 -1.31 -10.22
CA LEU A 236 -1.81 -0.54 -10.08
C LEU A 236 -1.55 0.96 -9.97
N GLN A 237 -0.56 1.37 -9.18
CA GLN A 237 -0.17 2.78 -9.05
C GLN A 237 0.32 3.36 -10.38
N GLU A 238 1.20 2.64 -11.09
CA GLU A 238 1.69 3.04 -12.40
C GLU A 238 0.55 3.18 -13.41
N SER A 239 -0.43 2.27 -13.39
CA SER A 239 -1.61 2.37 -14.25
C SER A 239 -2.46 3.60 -13.95
N LEU A 240 -2.64 3.97 -12.68
CA LEU A 240 -3.39 5.17 -12.32
C LEU A 240 -2.69 6.47 -12.76
N LEU A 241 -1.36 6.45 -12.87
CA LEU A 241 -0.58 7.60 -13.33
C LEU A 241 -0.50 7.70 -14.86
N ASN A 242 -0.36 6.56 -15.54
CA ASN A 242 -0.11 6.53 -16.97
C ASN A 242 -1.38 6.49 -17.82
N PHE A 243 -2.47 5.93 -17.30
CA PHE A 243 -3.74 5.96 -18.02
C PHE A 243 -4.43 7.31 -17.90
N THR A 244 -5.12 7.66 -18.97
CA THR A 244 -5.83 8.93 -19.09
C THR A 244 -7.35 8.74 -19.09
N ALA A 245 -8.07 9.81 -18.75
CA ALA A 245 -9.53 9.83 -18.79
C ALA A 245 -10.08 9.36 -20.16
N GLY A 246 -9.45 9.77 -21.27
CA GLY A 246 -9.87 9.41 -22.62
C GLY A 246 -9.75 7.91 -22.95
N GLU A 247 -8.85 7.19 -22.29
CA GLU A 247 -8.67 5.73 -22.49
C GLU A 247 -9.69 4.90 -21.72
N VAL A 248 -10.22 5.44 -20.63
CA VAL A 248 -11.17 4.75 -19.73
C VAL A 248 -12.61 5.19 -19.95
N MET A 249 -12.83 6.38 -20.51
CA MET A 249 -14.16 6.95 -20.64
C MET A 249 -15.14 6.03 -21.34
N SER A 250 -16.31 5.98 -20.74
CA SER A 250 -17.47 5.28 -21.23
C SER A 250 -18.27 6.19 -22.16
N ARG A 251 -18.82 5.60 -23.23
CA ARG A 251 -19.77 6.26 -24.12
C ARG A 251 -21.23 5.91 -23.78
N HIS A 252 -21.49 5.41 -22.57
CA HIS A 252 -22.84 5.19 -22.04
C HIS A 252 -23.49 6.52 -21.65
N LEU A 253 -23.65 7.39 -22.64
CA LEU A 253 -24.33 8.67 -22.52
C LEU A 253 -25.38 8.79 -23.62
N ARG A 254 -26.45 9.52 -23.33
CA ARG A 254 -27.53 9.84 -24.26
C ARG A 254 -27.65 11.34 -24.39
N VAL A 255 -27.64 11.81 -25.63
CA VAL A 255 -27.83 13.22 -25.95
C VAL A 255 -29.29 13.40 -26.37
N LEU A 256 -30.00 14.25 -25.64
CA LEU A 256 -31.43 14.48 -25.75
C LEU A 256 -31.69 15.88 -26.28
N ASN A 257 -32.87 16.09 -26.86
CA ASN A 257 -33.25 17.42 -27.32
C ASN A 257 -33.63 18.27 -26.10
N ALA A 258 -33.00 19.44 -25.93
CA ALA A 258 -33.27 20.30 -24.78
C ALA A 258 -34.71 20.83 -24.73
N HIS A 259 -35.42 20.84 -25.86
CA HIS A 259 -36.81 21.30 -25.96
C HIS A 259 -37.85 20.20 -25.73
N GLN A 260 -37.44 18.94 -25.57
CA GLN A 260 -38.38 17.87 -25.23
C GLN A 260 -38.95 18.08 -23.82
N THR A 261 -40.19 17.66 -23.61
CA THR A 261 -40.87 17.83 -22.33
C THR A 261 -40.32 16.86 -21.28
N LEU A 262 -40.47 17.22 -20.00
CA LEU A 262 -40.09 16.33 -18.90
C LEU A 262 -40.90 15.03 -18.92
N GLN A 263 -42.16 15.08 -19.36
CA GLN A 263 -43.02 13.91 -19.49
C GLN A 263 -42.51 12.91 -20.54
N GLU A 264 -42.12 13.39 -21.73
CA GLU A 264 -41.53 12.54 -22.78
C GLU A 264 -40.25 11.89 -22.29
N PHE A 265 -39.37 12.66 -21.64
CA PHE A 265 -38.13 12.15 -21.06
C PHE A 265 -38.39 11.04 -20.02
N ALA A 266 -39.33 11.26 -19.10
CA ALA A 266 -39.66 10.29 -18.07
C ALA A 266 -40.24 8.99 -18.67
N GLN A 267 -41.09 9.10 -19.68
CA GLN A 267 -41.75 7.94 -20.29
C GLN A 267 -40.78 7.09 -21.11
N GLU A 268 -39.85 7.72 -21.83
CA GLU A 268 -38.95 7.03 -22.75
C GLU A 268 -37.67 6.50 -22.08
N TYR A 269 -37.15 7.19 -21.05
CA TYR A 269 -35.83 6.88 -20.49
C TYR A 269 -35.81 6.53 -19.01
N VAL A 270 -36.76 7.01 -18.20
CA VAL A 270 -36.76 6.77 -16.74
C VAL A 270 -37.44 5.46 -16.37
N LEU A 271 -38.40 4.99 -17.18
CA LEU A 271 -39.13 3.75 -16.95
C LEU A 271 -38.39 2.48 -17.39
N ASP A 272 -37.32 2.61 -18.19
CA ASP A 272 -36.51 1.48 -18.64
C ASP A 272 -35.41 1.18 -17.60
N CYS A 273 -35.49 0.05 -16.88
CA CYS A 273 -34.51 -0.31 -15.85
C CYS A 273 -33.06 -0.41 -16.38
N ALA A 274 -32.86 -0.58 -17.69
CA ALA A 274 -31.53 -0.57 -18.32
C ALA A 274 -30.84 0.83 -18.28
N ALA A 275 -31.58 1.88 -17.93
CA ALA A 275 -31.13 3.27 -17.89
C ALA A 275 -30.31 3.67 -16.65
N ALA A 276 -30.24 2.84 -15.62
CA ALA A 276 -29.73 3.22 -14.29
C ALA A 276 -28.28 3.74 -14.28
N ASN A 277 -27.48 3.45 -15.30
CA ASN A 277 -26.07 3.85 -15.43
C ASN A 277 -25.78 4.66 -16.69
N THR A 278 -26.79 5.32 -17.28
CA THR A 278 -26.61 6.16 -18.47
C THR A 278 -26.64 7.64 -18.09
N ALA A 279 -25.63 8.40 -18.52
CA ALA A 279 -25.64 9.85 -18.33
C ALA A 279 -26.49 10.54 -19.41
N TYR A 280 -27.34 11.49 -19.01
CA TYR A 280 -28.20 12.23 -19.93
C TYR A 280 -27.72 13.66 -20.12
N PHE A 281 -27.57 14.09 -21.37
CA PHE A 281 -27.16 15.45 -21.71
C PHE A 281 -28.20 16.11 -22.61
N ALA A 282 -28.63 17.32 -22.27
CA ALA A 282 -29.49 18.11 -23.14
C ALA A 282 -28.63 18.86 -24.17
N ALA A 283 -29.06 18.82 -25.44
CA ALA A 283 -28.46 19.59 -26.53
C ALA A 283 -29.54 20.36 -27.30
N SER A 284 -29.18 21.57 -27.74
CA SER A 284 -30.02 22.39 -28.62
C SER A 284 -29.12 23.19 -29.56
N GLU A 285 -29.53 23.30 -30.82
CA GLU A 285 -28.80 24.01 -31.89
C GLU A 285 -27.36 23.48 -32.09
N GLY A 286 -27.18 22.16 -31.97
CA GLY A 286 -25.88 21.51 -32.14
C GLY A 286 -24.88 21.78 -31.01
N ARG A 287 -25.30 22.40 -29.90
CA ARG A 287 -24.49 22.63 -28.71
C ARG A 287 -25.05 21.89 -27.51
N TYR A 288 -24.16 21.31 -26.72
CA TYR A 288 -24.51 20.75 -25.42
C TYR A 288 -24.86 21.89 -24.46
N ARG A 289 -26.00 21.74 -23.78
CA ARG A 289 -26.53 22.73 -22.83
C ARG A 289 -26.21 22.34 -21.39
N GLY A 290 -26.27 21.05 -21.07
CA GLY A 290 -25.98 20.60 -19.72
C GLY A 290 -26.27 19.14 -19.45
N LEU A 291 -25.90 18.69 -18.25
CA LEU A 291 -26.24 17.37 -17.70
C LEU A 291 -27.67 17.40 -17.14
N ILE A 292 -28.41 16.32 -17.32
CA ILE A 292 -29.74 16.11 -16.76
C ILE A 292 -29.64 15.03 -15.68
N ARG A 293 -29.99 15.38 -14.44
CA ARG A 293 -30.10 14.42 -13.34
C ARG A 293 -31.54 13.95 -13.21
N VAL A 294 -31.72 12.64 -13.02
CA VAL A 294 -33.07 12.06 -12.90
C VAL A 294 -33.72 12.49 -11.57
N GLU A 295 -32.90 12.76 -10.55
CA GLU A 295 -33.30 13.23 -9.24
C GLU A 295 -34.00 14.60 -9.31
N ASP A 296 -33.62 15.47 -10.25
CA ASP A 296 -34.21 16.80 -10.41
C ASP A 296 -35.68 16.73 -10.87
N LEU A 297 -36.09 15.64 -11.55
CA LEU A 297 -37.50 15.41 -11.88
C LEU A 297 -38.36 15.25 -10.63
N GLN A 298 -37.80 14.69 -9.55
CA GLN A 298 -38.54 14.46 -8.31
C GLN A 298 -38.87 15.77 -7.57
N ALA A 299 -38.12 16.84 -7.84
CA ALA A 299 -38.35 18.17 -7.27
C ALA A 299 -39.50 18.92 -7.96
N ILE A 300 -39.96 18.47 -9.12
CA ILE A 300 -40.99 19.14 -9.93
C ILE A 300 -42.31 18.37 -9.84
N GLU A 301 -43.40 19.07 -9.50
CA GLU A 301 -44.73 18.46 -9.49
C GLU A 301 -45.13 17.92 -10.87
N ARG A 302 -45.73 16.72 -10.91
CA ARG A 302 -46.06 16.00 -12.15
C ARG A 302 -46.96 16.77 -13.12
N SER A 303 -47.79 17.69 -12.61
CA SER A 303 -48.66 18.55 -13.42
C SER A 303 -47.87 19.44 -14.38
N PHE A 304 -46.67 19.86 -14.01
CA PHE A 304 -45.82 20.73 -14.84
C PHE A 304 -44.97 19.95 -15.86
N TRP A 305 -44.98 18.61 -15.82
CA TRP A 305 -44.10 17.80 -16.67
C TRP A 305 -44.43 17.89 -18.16
N SER A 306 -45.67 18.21 -18.51
CA SER A 306 -46.10 18.45 -19.90
C SER A 306 -45.75 19.84 -20.42
N GLU A 307 -45.46 20.79 -19.52
CA GLU A 307 -45.20 22.19 -19.88
C GLU A 307 -43.71 22.54 -19.83
N LYS A 308 -42.98 22.02 -18.83
CA LYS A 308 -41.55 22.25 -18.66
C LYS A 308 -40.71 21.43 -19.62
N GLN A 309 -39.57 22.00 -20.01
CA GLN A 309 -38.61 21.41 -20.92
C GLN A 309 -37.40 20.86 -20.17
N LEU A 310 -36.66 19.94 -20.79
CA LEU A 310 -35.37 19.49 -20.26
C LEU A 310 -34.39 20.64 -20.01
N LEU A 311 -34.43 21.71 -20.82
CA LEU A 311 -33.60 22.88 -20.64
C LEU A 311 -33.78 23.53 -19.25
N ASP A 312 -34.97 23.45 -18.66
CA ASP A 312 -35.30 24.06 -17.37
C ASP A 312 -34.61 23.37 -16.18
N ILE A 313 -34.14 22.13 -16.37
CA ILE A 313 -33.43 21.32 -15.36
C ILE A 313 -31.99 20.99 -15.77
N ALA A 314 -31.50 21.56 -16.88
CA ALA A 314 -30.16 21.30 -17.37
C ALA A 314 -29.10 21.99 -16.52
N HIS A 315 -28.20 21.21 -15.93
CA HIS A 315 -27.03 21.72 -15.21
C HIS A 315 -25.95 22.13 -16.22
N PRO A 316 -25.57 23.43 -16.32
CA PRO A 316 -24.65 23.91 -17.33
C PRO A 316 -23.31 23.18 -17.31
N LEU A 317 -22.71 22.93 -18.49
CA LEU A 317 -21.40 22.29 -18.62
C LEU A 317 -20.27 22.99 -17.85
N ALA A 318 -20.40 24.29 -17.60
CA ALA A 318 -19.43 25.07 -16.84
C ALA A 318 -19.52 24.85 -15.32
N GLU A 319 -20.65 24.34 -14.83
CA GLU A 319 -20.94 24.15 -13.41
C GLU A 319 -20.82 22.69 -12.98
N ILE A 320 -20.91 21.75 -13.94
CA ILE A 320 -20.77 20.31 -13.65
C ILE A 320 -19.29 19.93 -13.48
N PRO A 321 -18.98 18.94 -12.63
CA PRO A 321 -17.64 18.39 -12.53
C PRO A 321 -17.16 17.80 -13.86
N SER A 322 -16.02 18.30 -14.34
CA SER A 322 -15.40 17.84 -15.57
C SER A 322 -13.88 17.67 -15.50
N VAL A 323 -13.36 16.85 -16.40
CA VAL A 323 -11.92 16.61 -16.64
C VAL A 323 -11.63 16.61 -18.14
N GLU A 324 -10.41 16.94 -18.53
CA GLU A 324 -9.96 16.80 -19.92
C GLU A 324 -9.57 15.35 -20.22
N GLU A 325 -9.65 14.94 -21.49
CA GLU A 325 -9.27 13.58 -21.94
C GLU A 325 -7.86 13.15 -21.49
N LYS A 326 -6.91 14.08 -21.43
CA LYS A 326 -5.51 13.79 -21.05
C LYS A 326 -5.27 13.73 -19.54
N THR A 327 -6.30 13.97 -18.74
CA THR A 327 -6.18 13.96 -17.27
C THR A 327 -5.82 12.56 -16.79
N PRO A 328 -4.75 12.40 -15.98
CA PRO A 328 -4.39 11.12 -15.38
C PRO A 328 -5.52 10.53 -14.52
N LEU A 329 -5.68 9.21 -14.53
CA LEU A 329 -6.72 8.54 -13.74
C LEU A 329 -6.63 8.81 -12.24
N VAL A 330 -5.43 9.01 -11.68
CA VAL A 330 -5.26 9.36 -10.26
C VAL A 330 -6.08 10.61 -9.89
N THR A 331 -6.04 11.65 -10.72
CA THR A 331 -6.81 12.89 -10.52
C THR A 331 -8.30 12.68 -10.75
N VAL A 332 -8.67 11.80 -11.69
CA VAL A 332 -10.07 11.43 -11.94
C VAL A 332 -10.67 10.73 -10.73
N VAL A 333 -9.99 9.73 -10.16
CA VAL A 333 -10.42 9.01 -8.96
C VAL A 333 -10.57 9.98 -7.78
N GLN A 334 -9.59 10.85 -7.54
CA GLN A 334 -9.67 11.85 -6.48
C GLN A 334 -10.87 12.78 -6.62
N LYS A 335 -11.10 13.32 -7.83
CA LYS A 335 -12.26 14.18 -8.10
C LYS A 335 -13.56 13.42 -7.86
N LEU A 336 -13.67 12.18 -8.34
CA LEU A 336 -14.84 11.34 -8.10
C LEU A 336 -15.15 11.19 -6.60
N GLU A 337 -14.14 11.01 -5.75
CA GLU A 337 -14.32 10.90 -4.29
C GLU A 337 -14.78 12.19 -3.61
N THR A 338 -14.57 13.35 -4.23
CA THR A 338 -14.96 14.66 -3.67
C THR A 338 -16.31 15.16 -4.17
N ILE A 339 -16.77 14.68 -5.31
CA ILE A 339 -18.02 15.17 -5.93
C ILE A 339 -19.22 14.36 -5.43
N PRO A 340 -20.41 14.99 -5.33
CA PRO A 340 -21.64 14.29 -4.98
C PRO A 340 -22.13 13.39 -6.14
N ASP A 341 -21.72 13.69 -7.38
CA ASP A 341 -22.14 12.94 -8.56
C ASP A 341 -21.45 11.56 -8.64
N ARG A 342 -22.19 10.59 -9.17
CA ARG A 342 -21.66 9.23 -9.41
C ARG A 342 -20.67 9.16 -10.57
N MET A 343 -20.71 10.15 -11.47
CA MET A 343 -19.94 10.20 -12.70
C MET A 343 -19.31 11.57 -12.87
N ILE A 344 -18.17 11.61 -13.56
CA ILE A 344 -17.50 12.84 -13.97
C ILE A 344 -17.51 12.97 -15.49
N THR A 345 -17.71 14.20 -15.97
CA THR A 345 -17.78 14.47 -17.41
C THR A 345 -16.39 14.60 -18.00
N VAL A 346 -16.16 13.95 -19.15
CA VAL A 346 -14.89 14.07 -19.90
C VAL A 346 -15.09 15.00 -21.08
N LEU A 347 -14.23 16.01 -21.19
CA LEU A 347 -14.25 17.01 -22.25
C LEU A 347 -13.06 16.84 -23.19
N THR A 348 -13.33 17.04 -24.47
CA THR A 348 -12.30 17.22 -25.50
C THR A 348 -11.51 18.53 -25.25
N PRO A 349 -10.32 18.70 -25.86
CA PRO A 349 -9.59 19.98 -25.81
C PRO A 349 -10.37 21.19 -26.34
N ALA A 350 -11.42 20.96 -27.13
CA ALA A 350 -12.33 22.00 -27.63
C ALA A 350 -13.53 22.26 -26.70
N SER A 351 -13.48 21.78 -25.45
CA SER A 351 -14.56 21.87 -24.45
C SER A 351 -15.88 21.23 -24.89
N ALA A 352 -15.86 20.31 -25.86
CA ALA A 352 -17.02 19.50 -26.23
C ALA A 352 -17.06 18.21 -25.40
N LEU A 353 -18.26 17.67 -25.19
CA LEU A 353 -18.48 16.41 -24.47
C LEU A 353 -17.83 15.22 -25.22
N ALA A 354 -16.89 14.53 -24.58
CA ALA A 354 -16.23 13.35 -25.11
C ALA A 354 -16.82 12.04 -24.56
N GLY A 355 -17.13 12.03 -23.27
CA GLY A 355 -17.58 10.84 -22.55
C GLY A 355 -17.91 11.12 -21.09
N VAL A 356 -18.18 10.05 -20.35
CA VAL A 356 -18.33 10.07 -18.89
C VAL A 356 -17.48 8.97 -18.28
N ILE A 357 -17.08 9.17 -17.02
CA ILE A 357 -16.36 8.14 -16.25
C ILE A 357 -17.09 7.96 -14.93
N ASP A 358 -17.44 6.73 -14.61
CA ASP A 358 -17.84 6.33 -13.26
C ASP A 358 -16.75 5.50 -12.57
N ARG A 359 -16.93 5.21 -11.27
CA ARG A 359 -15.97 4.41 -10.49
C ARG A 359 -15.85 2.96 -10.99
N GLY A 360 -16.93 2.41 -11.53
CA GLY A 360 -17.00 1.07 -12.10
C GLY A 360 -16.27 0.96 -13.44
N ASP A 361 -16.30 2.00 -14.28
CA ASP A 361 -15.58 2.08 -15.55
C ASP A 361 -14.07 2.03 -15.30
N ILE A 362 -13.59 2.76 -14.28
CA ILE A 362 -12.19 2.73 -13.85
C ILE A 362 -11.81 1.31 -13.39
N LEU A 363 -12.64 0.70 -12.55
CA LEU A 363 -12.38 -0.66 -12.05
C LEU A 363 -12.34 -1.68 -13.19
N LYS A 364 -13.28 -1.58 -14.13
CA LYS A 364 -13.36 -2.44 -15.32
C LYS A 364 -12.16 -2.27 -16.23
N ALA A 365 -11.72 -1.04 -16.50
CA ALA A 365 -10.54 -0.77 -17.32
C ALA A 365 -9.27 -1.37 -16.70
N ILE A 366 -9.10 -1.22 -15.38
CA ILE A 366 -7.97 -1.80 -14.65
C ILE A 366 -8.02 -3.33 -14.71
N ALA A 367 -9.18 -3.95 -14.47
CA ALA A 367 -9.29 -5.40 -14.50
C ALA A 367 -9.09 -6.01 -15.88
N ILE A 368 -9.55 -5.35 -16.95
CA ILE A 368 -9.25 -5.78 -18.33
C ILE A 368 -7.74 -5.77 -18.58
N LYS A 369 -7.05 -4.70 -18.17
CA LYS A 369 -5.59 -4.58 -18.34
C LYS A 369 -4.84 -5.69 -17.59
N TYR A 370 -5.23 -5.96 -16.36
CA TYR A 370 -4.55 -6.90 -15.47
C TYR A 370 -5.14 -8.31 -15.46
N GLN A 371 -6.12 -8.58 -16.32
CA GLN A 371 -6.84 -9.86 -16.40
C GLN A 371 -7.37 -10.32 -15.03
N LEU A 372 -7.84 -9.36 -14.21
CA LEU A 372 -8.34 -9.65 -12.88
C LEU A 372 -9.75 -10.25 -12.97
N PRO A 373 -10.07 -11.28 -12.19
CA PRO A 373 -11.43 -11.79 -12.09
C PRO A 373 -12.28 -10.73 -11.36
N LEU A 374 -13.10 -10.00 -12.10
CA LEU A 374 -14.13 -9.12 -11.56
C LEU A 374 -15.50 -9.74 -11.77
N GLU A 375 -16.30 -9.80 -10.71
CA GLU A 375 -17.73 -10.06 -10.81
C GLU A 375 -18.49 -8.76 -11.10
N GLU A 376 -19.66 -8.84 -11.74
CA GLU A 376 -20.50 -7.67 -11.99
C GLU A 376 -20.93 -6.98 -10.68
N THR A 377 -21.09 -7.75 -9.61
CA THR A 377 -21.42 -7.27 -8.26
C THR A 377 -20.37 -6.32 -7.70
N ASP A 378 -19.09 -6.56 -7.98
CA ASP A 378 -17.98 -5.68 -7.54
C ASP A 378 -18.03 -4.34 -8.28
N ILE A 379 -18.40 -4.35 -9.56
CA ILE A 379 -18.53 -3.13 -10.38
C ILE A 379 -19.69 -2.27 -9.87
N GLU A 380 -20.84 -2.89 -9.59
CA GLU A 380 -21.99 -2.17 -9.03
C GLU A 380 -21.68 -1.58 -7.65
N ARG A 381 -21.00 -2.32 -6.78
CA ARG A 381 -20.57 -1.81 -5.47
C ARG A 381 -19.57 -0.66 -5.60
N ALA A 382 -18.66 -0.74 -6.56
CA ALA A 382 -17.69 0.32 -6.80
C ALA A 382 -18.36 1.62 -7.27
N ARG A 383 -19.45 1.54 -8.06
CA ARG A 383 -20.25 2.72 -8.45
C ARG A 383 -20.85 3.45 -7.24
N GLU A 384 -21.19 2.71 -6.18
CA GLU A 384 -21.64 3.25 -4.89
C GLU A 384 -20.48 3.71 -3.98
N GLY A 385 -19.24 3.74 -4.49
CA GLY A 385 -18.05 4.15 -3.72
C GLY A 385 -17.43 3.04 -2.86
N VAL A 386 -17.94 1.81 -2.94
CA VAL A 386 -17.41 0.67 -2.19
C VAL A 386 -16.50 -0.17 -3.09
N TYR A 387 -15.20 0.11 -3.02
CA TYR A 387 -14.19 -0.65 -3.75
C TYR A 387 -13.95 -2.04 -3.13
N PRO A 388 -13.64 -3.07 -3.95
CA PRO A 388 -13.22 -4.36 -3.42
C PRO A 388 -11.92 -4.24 -2.64
N SER A 389 -11.77 -5.02 -1.57
CA SER A 389 -10.62 -4.93 -0.65
C SER A 389 -9.26 -5.17 -1.32
N TYR A 390 -9.23 -5.84 -2.46
CA TYR A 390 -8.03 -6.11 -3.24
C TYR A 390 -7.69 -5.00 -4.26
N LEU A 391 -8.59 -4.03 -4.50
CA LEU A 391 -8.40 -2.85 -5.37
C LEU A 391 -8.96 -1.57 -4.70
N PRO A 392 -8.41 -1.11 -3.56
CA PRO A 392 -8.86 0.13 -2.90
C PRO A 392 -8.34 1.37 -3.65
N LEU A 393 -8.91 1.66 -4.83
CA LEU A 393 -8.42 2.72 -5.73
C LEU A 393 -8.38 4.10 -5.08
N ASN A 394 -9.35 4.41 -4.22
CA ASN A 394 -9.40 5.66 -3.47
C ASN A 394 -8.20 5.83 -2.51
N VAL A 395 -7.84 4.77 -1.78
CA VAL A 395 -6.69 4.78 -0.86
C VAL A 395 -5.38 4.91 -1.64
N ILE A 396 -5.26 4.19 -2.76
CA ILE A 396 -4.07 4.22 -3.61
C ILE A 396 -3.89 5.61 -4.24
N ALA A 397 -4.97 6.20 -4.78
CA ALA A 397 -4.94 7.53 -5.38
C ALA A 397 -4.63 8.63 -4.36
N ALA A 398 -5.14 8.52 -3.13
CA ALA A 398 -4.81 9.44 -2.05
C ALA A 398 -3.34 9.32 -1.59
N ALA A 399 -2.78 8.11 -1.62
CA ALA A 399 -1.37 7.88 -1.28
C ALA A 399 -0.41 8.45 -2.33
N LEU A 400 -0.78 8.41 -3.61
CA LEU A 400 0.03 8.94 -4.71
C LEU A 400 0.15 10.47 -4.66
N ASP A 401 -0.90 11.18 -4.26
CA ASP A 401 -0.92 12.64 -4.12
C ASP A 401 0.13 13.15 -3.12
N LYS A 402 0.20 12.49 -1.96
CA LYS A 402 1.18 12.81 -0.90
C LYS A 402 2.63 12.57 -1.32
N SER A 403 2.83 11.77 -2.37
CA SER A 403 4.14 11.39 -2.89
C SER A 403 4.62 12.27 -4.04
N GLU A 404 3.74 13.06 -4.66
CA GLU A 404 4.14 14.04 -5.67
C GLU A 404 4.78 15.27 -5.00
N PRO A 405 5.92 15.77 -5.51
CA PRO A 405 6.45 17.04 -5.05
C PRO A 405 5.46 18.15 -5.41
N PRO A 406 5.28 19.19 -4.56
CA PRO A 406 4.47 20.34 -4.94
C PRO A 406 4.99 20.89 -6.27
N LYS A 407 4.08 21.09 -7.23
CA LYS A 407 4.41 21.67 -8.54
C LYS A 407 5.15 22.98 -8.29
N ILE A 408 6.38 23.07 -8.79
CA ILE A 408 7.18 24.30 -8.77
C ILE A 408 6.40 25.34 -9.57
N GLY A 409 5.63 26.20 -8.89
CA GLY A 409 4.80 27.20 -9.57
C GLY A 409 3.68 27.82 -8.74
N GLU A 410 3.22 27.21 -7.65
CA GLU A 410 2.23 27.86 -6.79
C GLU A 410 2.93 28.70 -5.70
N PRO A 411 2.79 30.05 -5.73
CA PRO A 411 3.30 30.87 -4.65
C PRO A 411 2.54 30.53 -3.38
N SER A 412 3.27 30.20 -2.32
CA SER A 412 2.72 30.04 -0.98
C SER A 412 2.05 31.35 -0.54
N LEU A 413 0.74 31.42 -0.70
CA LEU A 413 -0.07 32.42 -0.03
C LEU A 413 -0.24 31.96 1.43
N MET A 414 0.76 32.31 2.24
CA MET A 414 0.59 32.45 3.68
C MET A 414 0.85 33.92 4.02
N SER A 415 -0.26 34.64 4.15
CA SER A 415 -0.38 35.84 4.98
C SER A 415 -0.49 35.45 6.44
#